data_AF-A0A836TGX1-F1
#
_entry.id   AF-A0A836TGX1-F1
#
_cell.length_a   1.000
_cell.length_b   1.000
_cell.length_c   1.000
_cell.angle_alpha   90.00
_cell.angle_beta   90.00
_cell.angle_gamma   90.00
#
_symmetry.space_group_name_H-M   'P 1'
#
loop_
_entity.id
_entity.type
_entity.pdbx_description
1 polymer ?
#
loop_
_entity_poly.entity_id
_entity_poly.type
_entity_poly.pdbx_seq_one_letter_code
_entity_poly.pdbx_strand_id
1 'polypeptide(L)'
;MNSNLKNTDMQDILLNILKGISFDSGQSYFASLTKQLTEVLKADFAIIGKLKDDKIARIQTLAVVTEGELIENFEYDLEHAPCAKAISNSICIHASGIQEIYPQDSFLEAKNIEAYAGIRLLDANGNL
;
A
#
# COMPACT_ATOMS: atom_id res chain seq x y z
N MET A 1 -6.49 -18.12 -30.34
CA MET A 1 -7.66 -18.24 -29.44
C MET A 1 -7.44 -17.26 -28.30
N ASN A 2 -8.27 -16.20 -28.30
CA ASN A 2 -8.57 -15.19 -27.27
C ASN A 2 -7.45 -14.41 -26.57
N SER A 3 -6.96 -13.39 -27.27
CA SER A 3 -6.25 -12.21 -26.75
C SER A 3 -7.20 -11.11 -26.25
N ASN A 4 -8.22 -11.47 -25.46
CA ASN A 4 -9.28 -10.56 -24.98
C ASN A 4 -9.52 -10.57 -23.46
N LEU A 5 -8.54 -11.05 -22.68
CA LEU A 5 -8.39 -10.61 -21.28
C LEU A 5 -7.78 -9.18 -21.32
N LYS A 6 -8.53 -8.20 -21.83
CA LYS A 6 -8.03 -6.84 -22.07
C LYS A 6 -9.04 -5.82 -21.54
N ASN A 7 -8.59 -5.06 -20.55
CA ASN A 7 -9.12 -3.78 -20.06
C ASN A 7 -10.36 -3.79 -19.14
N THR A 8 -11.34 -4.66 -19.31
CA THR A 8 -12.60 -4.54 -18.54
C THR A 8 -12.43 -4.89 -17.05
N ASP A 9 -11.69 -5.95 -16.72
CA ASP A 9 -11.53 -6.38 -15.32
C ASP A 9 -10.77 -5.35 -14.46
N MET A 10 -9.74 -4.71 -15.02
CA MET A 10 -8.98 -3.66 -14.31
C MET A 10 -9.77 -2.36 -14.20
N GLN A 11 -10.60 -2.03 -15.19
CA GLN A 11 -11.52 -0.90 -15.12
C GLN A 11 -12.59 -1.12 -14.06
N ASP A 12 -13.13 -2.34 -13.93
CA ASP A 12 -14.12 -2.67 -12.92
C ASP A 12 -13.53 -2.69 -11.51
N ILE A 13 -12.30 -3.19 -11.36
CA ILE A 13 -11.54 -3.10 -10.11
C ILE A 13 -11.32 -1.63 -9.74
N LEU A 14 -10.84 -0.81 -10.69
CA LEU A 14 -10.62 0.61 -10.46
C LEU A 14 -11.93 1.34 -10.13
N LEU A 15 -13.02 1.03 -10.84
CA LEU A 15 -14.34 1.61 -10.59
C LEU A 15 -14.91 1.20 -9.24
N ASN A 16 -14.68 -0.03 -8.78
CA ASN A 16 -15.12 -0.48 -7.46
C ASN A 16 -14.32 0.17 -6.33
N ILE A 17 -13.02 0.38 -6.54
CA ILE A 17 -12.18 1.20 -5.67
C ILE A 17 -12.71 2.64 -5.64
N LEU A 18 -13.00 3.24 -6.80
CA LEU A 18 -13.51 4.61 -6.89
C LEU A 18 -14.91 4.78 -6.28
N LYS A 19 -15.77 3.75 -6.34
CA LYS A 19 -17.14 3.79 -5.82
C LYS A 19 -17.23 3.65 -4.30
N GLY A 20 -16.22 3.08 -3.63
CA GLY A 20 -16.17 3.04 -2.16
C GLY A 20 -15.67 4.31 -1.49
N ILE A 21 -15.27 5.29 -2.29
CA ILE A 21 -14.80 6.60 -1.86
C ILE A 21 -16.02 7.44 -1.47
N SER A 22 -16.56 7.22 -0.27
CA SER A 22 -17.46 8.20 0.33
C SER A 22 -16.66 9.47 0.60
N PHE A 23 -17.09 10.58 0.01
CA PHE A 23 -16.47 11.92 0.08
C PHE A 23 -16.59 12.58 1.46
N ASP A 24 -16.45 11.81 2.53
CA ASP A 24 -16.35 12.32 3.88
C ASP A 24 -14.87 12.47 4.26
N SER A 25 -14.57 13.59 4.90
CA SER A 25 -13.24 14.18 5.21
C SER A 25 -12.03 13.24 5.29
N GLY A 26 -10.86 13.69 4.82
CA GLY A 26 -9.71 12.89 4.36
C GLY A 26 -9.21 11.69 5.18
N GLN A 27 -9.50 11.56 6.47
CA GLN A 27 -9.13 10.37 7.25
C GLN A 27 -10.06 9.18 6.96
N SER A 28 -11.37 9.41 6.75
CA SER A 28 -12.30 8.35 6.34
C SER A 28 -12.03 7.85 4.92
N TYR A 29 -11.47 8.69 4.06
CA TYR A 29 -11.12 8.31 2.69
C TYR A 29 -10.06 7.21 2.63
N PHE A 30 -8.89 7.44 3.24
CA PHE A 30 -7.79 6.48 3.20
C PHE A 30 -8.16 5.18 3.91
N ALA A 31 -8.96 5.23 4.97
CA ALA A 31 -9.48 4.04 5.64
C ALA A 31 -10.32 3.17 4.70
N SER A 32 -11.32 3.75 4.03
CA SER A 32 -12.17 3.03 3.07
C SER A 32 -11.36 2.46 1.91
N LEU A 33 -10.45 3.26 1.33
CA LEU A 33 -9.60 2.80 0.24
C LEU A 33 -8.70 1.63 0.65
N THR A 34 -8.04 1.73 1.81
CA THR A 34 -7.14 0.68 2.32
C THR A 34 -7.91 -0.62 2.56
N LYS A 35 -9.13 -0.53 3.11
CA LYS A 35 -9.99 -1.70 3.32
C LYS A 35 -10.39 -2.36 1.99
N GLN A 36 -10.80 -1.57 1.01
CA GLN A 36 -11.13 -2.10 -0.32
C GLN A 36 -9.93 -2.76 -1.00
N LEU A 37 -8.73 -2.19 -0.84
CA LEU A 37 -7.51 -2.79 -1.38
C LEU A 37 -7.24 -4.16 -0.76
N THR A 38 -7.36 -4.30 0.57
CA THR A 38 -7.22 -5.62 1.22
C THR A 38 -8.23 -6.63 0.70
N GLU A 39 -9.49 -6.23 0.52
CA GLU A 39 -10.56 -7.12 0.05
C GLU A 39 -10.37 -7.57 -1.41
N VAL A 40 -10.04 -6.63 -2.30
CA VAL A 40 -9.86 -6.91 -3.74
C VAL A 40 -8.60 -7.72 -4.00
N LEU A 41 -7.50 -7.37 -3.36
CA LEU A 41 -6.21 -8.06 -3.54
C LEU A 41 -6.10 -9.32 -2.69
N LYS A 42 -7.05 -9.55 -1.78
CA LYS A 42 -7.01 -10.62 -0.77
C LYS A 42 -5.70 -10.58 0.02
N ALA A 43 -5.29 -9.37 0.39
CA ALA A 43 -4.08 -9.14 1.16
C ALA A 43 -4.39 -9.16 2.65
N ASP A 44 -3.55 -9.82 3.44
CA ASP A 44 -3.67 -9.87 4.91
C ASP A 44 -3.41 -8.51 5.56
N PHE A 45 -2.69 -7.63 4.84
CA PHE A 45 -2.26 -6.32 5.30
C PHE A 45 -2.26 -5.29 4.17
N ALA A 46 -2.69 -4.06 4.44
CA ALA A 46 -2.45 -2.92 3.56
C ALA A 46 -2.20 -1.63 4.34
N ILE A 47 -1.34 -0.78 3.77
CA ILE A 47 -0.97 0.53 4.32
C ILE A 47 -1.09 1.56 3.22
N ILE A 48 -1.69 2.71 3.54
CA ILE A 48 -1.43 3.95 2.83
C ILE A 48 -0.65 4.86 3.77
N GLY A 49 0.49 5.36 3.31
CA GLY A 49 1.36 6.24 4.09
C GLY A 49 1.93 7.36 3.24
N LYS A 50 2.41 8.40 3.91
CA LYS A 50 3.11 9.52 3.30
C LYS A 50 4.51 9.66 3.89
N LEU A 51 5.42 10.22 3.10
CA LEU A 51 6.71 10.65 3.64
C LEU A 51 6.49 11.75 4.67
N LYS A 52 7.24 11.66 5.77
CA LYS A 52 7.35 12.73 6.75
C LYS A 52 8.56 13.59 6.42
N ASP A 53 8.35 14.90 6.34
CA ASP A 53 9.41 15.89 6.13
C ASP A 53 10.25 16.03 7.40
N ASP A 54 11.27 15.19 7.53
CA ASP A 54 12.32 15.31 8.52
C ASP A 54 13.61 14.70 7.95
N LYS A 55 14.77 15.03 8.53
CA LYS A 55 16.11 14.58 8.07
C LYS A 55 16.30 13.04 8.01
N ILE A 56 15.34 12.28 8.54
CA ILE A 56 15.28 10.82 8.51
C ILE A 56 14.03 10.46 7.70
N ALA A 57 14.20 9.68 6.62
CA ALA A 57 13.08 9.25 5.79
C ALA A 57 12.18 8.30 6.60
N ARG A 58 11.05 8.81 7.08
CA ARG A 58 10.03 8.03 7.80
C ARG A 58 8.71 8.05 7.05
N ILE A 59 7.95 6.99 7.21
CA ILE A 59 6.58 6.90 6.72
C ILE A 59 5.63 7.14 7.88
N GLN A 60 4.73 8.11 7.71
CA GLN A 60 3.55 8.27 8.56
C GLN A 60 2.38 7.54 7.89
N THR A 61 1.79 6.56 8.57
CA THR A 61 0.60 5.89 8.04
C THR A 61 -0.61 6.82 8.11
N LEU A 62 -1.42 6.80 7.05
CA LEU A 62 -2.70 7.50 6.96
C LEU A 62 -3.86 6.55 7.24
N ALA A 63 -3.70 5.28 6.83
CA ALA A 63 -4.59 4.18 7.18
C ALA A 63 -3.83 2.86 7.14
N VAL A 64 -4.22 1.94 8.02
CA VAL A 64 -3.66 0.60 8.12
C VAL A 64 -4.77 -0.39 8.35
N VAL A 65 -4.84 -1.42 7.51
CA VAL A 65 -5.78 -2.54 7.67
C VAL A 65 -4.98 -3.82 7.83
N THR A 66 -5.34 -4.61 8.85
CA THR A 66 -4.78 -5.94 9.13
C THR A 66 -5.93 -6.89 9.39
N GLU A 67 -5.92 -8.07 8.77
CA GLU A 67 -6.95 -9.09 8.99
C GLU A 67 -8.40 -8.56 8.79
N GLY A 68 -8.58 -7.59 7.89
CA GLY A 68 -9.88 -6.97 7.60
C GLY A 68 -10.30 -5.82 8.54
N GLU A 69 -9.52 -5.56 9.59
CA GLU A 69 -9.80 -4.52 10.59
C GLU A 69 -8.89 -3.30 10.42
N LEU A 70 -9.47 -2.11 10.57
CA LEU A 70 -8.72 -0.85 10.60
C LEU A 70 -8.05 -0.69 11.97
N ILE A 71 -6.76 -0.41 12.00
CA ILE A 71 -6.00 -0.21 13.25
C ILE A 71 -5.46 1.21 13.38
N GLU A 72 -4.92 1.52 14.56
CA GLU A 72 -4.29 2.80 14.83
C GLU A 72 -3.09 3.07 13.90
N ASN A 73 -2.95 4.34 13.51
CA ASN A 73 -1.83 4.78 12.69
C ASN A 73 -0.53 4.78 13.49
N PHE A 74 0.57 4.48 12.80
CA PHE A 74 1.92 4.48 13.36
C PHE A 74 2.92 5.11 12.39
N GLU A 75 4.16 5.25 12.85
CA GLU A 75 5.29 5.67 12.03
C GLU A 75 6.33 4.57 12.00
N TYR A 76 6.98 4.39 10.85
CA TYR A 76 8.09 3.47 10.70
C TYR A 76 9.17 4.06 9.79
N ASP A 77 10.38 3.55 9.92
CA ASP A 77 11.52 4.04 9.16
C ASP A 77 11.45 3.50 7.73
N LEU A 78 11.71 4.36 6.75
CA LEU A 78 11.74 3.94 5.34
C LEU A 78 13.01 3.12 5.04
N GLU A 79 14.06 3.32 5.82
CA GLU A 79 15.32 2.62 5.66
C GLU A 79 15.08 1.11 5.77
N HIS A 80 15.62 0.36 4.81
CA HIS A 80 15.45 -1.09 4.67
C HIS A 80 14.01 -1.59 4.38
N ALA A 81 13.01 -0.71 4.33
CA ALA A 81 11.66 -1.13 3.98
C ALA A 81 11.49 -1.29 2.46
N PRO A 82 10.71 -2.29 1.98
CA PRO A 82 10.49 -2.52 0.55
C PRO A 82 9.80 -1.34 -0.16
N CYS A 83 9.07 -0.50 0.58
CA CYS A 83 8.45 0.71 0.05
C CYS A 83 9.47 1.77 -0.43
N ALA A 84 10.71 1.77 0.08
CA ALA A 84 11.78 2.64 -0.42
C ALA A 84 12.06 2.38 -1.92
N LYS A 85 11.93 1.12 -2.34
CA LYS A 85 12.08 0.72 -3.74
C LYS A 85 10.91 1.20 -4.59
N ALA A 86 9.68 1.10 -4.07
CA ALA A 86 8.48 1.60 -4.76
C ALA A 86 8.56 3.13 -4.96
N ILE A 87 9.03 3.88 -3.96
CA ILE A 87 9.26 5.32 -4.06
C ILE A 87 10.26 5.67 -5.16
N SER A 88 11.31 4.85 -5.34
CA SER A 88 12.35 5.10 -6.34
C SER A 88 11.94 4.67 -7.75
N ASN A 89 11.24 3.53 -7.88
CA ASN A 89 10.98 2.85 -9.15
C ASN A 89 9.49 2.85 -9.57
N SER A 90 8.65 3.65 -8.92
CA SER A 90 7.19 3.72 -9.06
C SER A 90 6.42 2.48 -8.61
N ILE A 91 6.99 1.28 -8.70
CA ILE A 91 6.39 0.01 -8.26
C ILE A 91 7.46 -0.93 -7.68
N CYS A 92 7.06 -1.73 -6.68
CA CYS A 92 7.88 -2.79 -6.09
C CYS A 92 6.96 -3.98 -5.80
N ILE A 93 7.28 -5.16 -6.35
CA ILE A 93 6.51 -6.38 -6.15
C ILE A 93 7.47 -7.54 -5.88
N HIS A 94 7.19 -8.27 -4.83
CA HIS A 94 7.83 -9.53 -4.47
C HIS A 94 6.73 -10.53 -4.11
N ALA A 95 6.59 -11.59 -4.90
CA ALA A 95 5.50 -12.56 -4.74
C ALA A 95 5.72 -13.55 -3.57
N SER A 96 6.95 -13.63 -3.06
CA SER A 96 7.36 -14.50 -1.94
C SER A 96 8.74 -14.09 -1.44
N GLY A 97 9.16 -14.62 -0.29
CA GLY A 97 10.50 -14.49 0.28
C GLY A 97 10.89 -13.07 0.70
N ILE A 98 9.94 -12.18 1.00
CA ILE A 98 10.27 -10.77 1.25
C ILE A 98 11.19 -10.58 2.47
N GLN A 99 11.05 -11.41 3.50
CA GLN A 99 11.88 -11.37 4.71
C GLN A 99 13.35 -11.68 4.41
N GLU A 100 13.63 -12.55 3.45
CA GLU A 100 15.01 -12.88 3.03
C GLU A 100 15.65 -11.73 2.24
N ILE A 101 14.83 -10.98 1.49
CA ILE A 101 15.27 -9.86 0.65
C ILE A 101 15.48 -8.60 1.50
N TYR A 102 14.63 -8.38 2.52
CA TYR A 102 14.68 -7.24 3.44
C TYR A 102 14.82 -7.71 4.90
N PRO A 103 15.93 -8.37 5.27
CA PRO A 103 16.09 -8.99 6.59
C PRO A 103 16.24 -7.97 7.73
N GLN A 104 16.39 -6.68 7.40
CA GLN A 104 16.52 -5.59 8.37
C GLN A 104 15.18 -4.91 8.67
N ASP A 105 14.14 -5.24 7.91
CA ASP A 105 12.80 -4.73 8.16
C ASP A 105 12.09 -5.62 9.18
N SER A 106 12.20 -5.23 10.46
CA SER A 106 11.61 -5.95 11.58
C SER A 106 10.08 -5.99 11.53
N PHE A 107 9.43 -5.11 10.76
CA PHE A 107 7.98 -5.14 10.59
C PHE A 107 7.55 -6.36 9.77
N LEU A 108 8.30 -6.71 8.72
CA LEU A 108 8.03 -7.91 7.91
C LEU A 108 8.11 -9.19 8.74
N GLU A 109 9.15 -9.31 9.57
CA GLU A 109 9.33 -10.47 10.46
C GLU A 109 8.23 -10.51 11.55
N ALA A 110 8.00 -9.39 12.25
CA ALA A 110 7.03 -9.33 13.34
C ALA A 110 5.59 -9.62 12.89
N LYS A 111 5.27 -9.34 11.62
CA LYS A 111 3.96 -9.62 11.00
C LYS A 111 3.95 -10.88 10.13
N ASN A 112 5.06 -11.62 10.07
CA ASN A 112 5.22 -12.82 9.26
C ASN A 112 4.77 -12.61 7.79
N ILE A 113 5.18 -11.49 7.20
CA ILE A 113 4.81 -11.11 5.83
C ILE A 113 5.65 -11.92 4.85
N GLU A 114 5.01 -12.62 3.91
CA GLU A 114 5.69 -13.45 2.91
C GLU A 114 5.88 -12.73 1.56
N ALA A 115 4.95 -11.84 1.21
CA ALA A 115 4.90 -11.16 -0.08
C ALA A 115 4.62 -9.66 0.10
N TYR A 116 5.03 -8.86 -0.89
CA TYR A 116 4.85 -7.41 -0.89
C TYR A 116 4.47 -6.90 -2.27
N ALA A 117 3.53 -5.96 -2.32
CA ALA A 117 3.24 -5.15 -3.50
C ALA A 117 3.02 -3.70 -3.07
N GLY A 118 3.72 -2.76 -3.70
CA GLY A 118 3.63 -1.34 -3.39
C GLY A 118 3.83 -0.46 -4.61
N ILE A 119 3.11 0.65 -4.65
CA ILE A 119 3.22 1.67 -5.70
C ILE A 119 3.47 3.04 -5.06
N ARG A 120 4.18 3.90 -5.78
CA ARG A 120 4.29 5.32 -5.42
C ARG A 120 3.04 6.07 -5.87
N LEU A 121 2.43 6.81 -4.95
CA LEU A 121 1.38 7.78 -5.26
C LEU A 121 2.00 9.18 -5.32
N LEU A 122 1.50 10.02 -6.21
CA LEU A 122 1.90 11.43 -6.34
C LEU A 122 0.68 12.32 -6.20
N ASP A 123 0.87 13.52 -5.67
CA ASP A 123 -0.15 14.56 -5.67
C ASP A 123 -0.42 15.10 -7.09
N ALA A 124 -1.40 15.98 -7.21
CA ALA A 124 -1.80 16.57 -8.50
C ALA A 124 -0.69 17.39 -9.18
N ASN A 125 0.34 17.79 -8.45
CA ASN A 125 1.50 18.53 -8.94
C ASN A 125 2.69 17.61 -9.24
N GLY A 126 2.58 16.31 -8.96
CA GLY A 126 3.65 15.33 -9.14
C GLY A 126 4.61 15.22 -7.95
N ASN A 127 4.27 15.77 -6.79
CA ASN A 127 5.04 15.60 -5.57
C ASN A 127 4.67 14.31 -4.85
N LEU A 128 5.62 13.75 -4.11
CA LEU A 128 5.43 12.57 -3.27
C LEU A 128 4.78 12.91 -1.93
#